data_AF-X0VMU7-F1
#
_entry.id   AF-X0VMU7-F1
#
_cell.length_a   1.000
_cell.length_b   1.000
_cell.length_c   1.000
_cell.angle_alpha   90.00
_cell.angle_beta   90.00
_cell.angle_gamma   90.00
#
_symmetry.space_group_name_H-M   'P 1'
#
loop_
_entity.id
_entity.type
_entity.pdbx_description
1 polymer ?
#
loop_
_entity_poly.entity_id
_entity_poly.type
_entity_poly.pdbx_seq_one_letter_code
_entity_poly.pdbx_strand_id
1 'polypeptide(L)'
;MAAPQLRGSLYIDGQWSGTDSGQTIDVINPATEEAICRIDYCDRSDTERAVDAAAGAAATWRALTPYEREIPLRKVAQLIRERVDEVAG
;
A
#
# COMPACT_ATOMS: atom_id res chain seq x y z
N MET A 1 9.87 18.80 11.88
CA MET A 1 10.02 17.40 11.44
C MET A 1 9.91 17.40 9.92
N ALA A 2 10.72 16.60 9.21
CA ALA A 2 10.56 16.47 7.77
C ALA A 2 9.26 15.70 7.49
N ALA A 3 8.44 16.16 6.55
CA ALA A 3 7.24 15.44 6.15
C ALA A 3 7.64 14.04 5.61
N PRO A 4 6.89 12.97 5.95
CA PRO A 4 7.19 11.64 5.45
C PRO A 4 7.16 11.64 3.91
N GLN A 5 8.08 10.91 3.28
CA GLN A 5 8.02 10.70 1.84
C GLN A 5 6.87 9.74 1.52
N LEU A 6 5.73 10.31 1.15
CA LEU A 6 4.55 9.57 0.70
C LEU A 6 4.83 8.95 -0.67
N ARG A 7 4.83 7.62 -0.74
CA ARG A 7 4.85 6.91 -2.03
C ARG A 7 3.45 6.88 -2.61
N GLY A 8 3.27 7.55 -3.75
CA GLY A 8 1.98 7.60 -4.45
C GLY A 8 1.72 6.43 -5.41
N SER A 9 2.68 5.51 -5.56
CA SER A 9 2.56 4.39 -6.50
C SER A 9 1.73 3.23 -5.96
N LEU A 10 1.18 2.41 -6.85
CA LEU A 10 0.50 1.17 -6.47
C LEU A 10 1.51 0.13 -5.92
N TYR A 11 1.07 -0.73 -4.99
CA TYR A 11 1.86 -1.86 -4.50
C TYR A 11 1.19 -3.18 -4.88
N ILE A 12 1.66 -3.79 -5.97
CA ILE A 12 1.07 -4.99 -6.58
C ILE A 12 2.17 -6.06 -6.71
N ASP A 13 1.85 -7.31 -6.39
CA ASP A 13 2.78 -8.45 -6.47
C ASP A 13 4.13 -8.24 -5.74
N GLY A 14 4.07 -7.59 -4.57
CA GLY A 14 5.25 -7.33 -3.75
C GLY A 14 6.16 -6.22 -4.28
N GLN A 15 5.71 -5.44 -5.27
CA GLN A 15 6.50 -4.38 -5.90
C GLN A 15 5.73 -3.07 -5.98
N TRP A 16 6.46 -1.96 -5.94
CA TRP A 16 5.91 -0.66 -6.27
C TRP A 16 5.85 -0.51 -7.79
N SER A 17 4.67 -0.24 -8.33
CA SER A 17 4.42 -0.06 -9.76
C SER A 17 3.54 1.16 -10.00
N GLY A 18 3.69 1.80 -11.16
CA GLY A 18 2.73 2.79 -11.63
C GLY A 18 1.34 2.20 -11.90
N THR A 19 0.35 3.06 -12.12
CA THR A 19 -0.87 2.69 -12.85
C THR A 19 -0.59 2.51 -14.34
N ASP A 20 -1.26 1.56 -14.98
CA ASP A 20 -1.17 1.35 -16.43
C ASP A 20 -1.73 2.53 -17.23
N SER A 21 -2.66 3.29 -16.65
CA SER A 21 -3.26 4.47 -17.27
C SER A 21 -2.34 5.70 -17.27
N GLY A 22 -1.31 5.70 -16.41
CA GLY A 22 -0.50 6.89 -16.09
C GLY A 22 -1.26 8.02 -15.40
N GLN A 23 -2.54 7.84 -15.06
CA GLN A 23 -3.36 8.85 -14.41
C GLN A 23 -2.99 9.00 -12.93
N THR A 24 -3.20 10.20 -12.42
CA THR A 24 -2.90 10.51 -11.03
C THR A 24 -3.93 11.47 -10.46
N ILE A 25 -4.10 11.45 -9.14
CA ILE A 25 -5.00 12.34 -8.42
C ILE A 25 -4.28 12.98 -7.24
N ASP A 26 -4.61 14.24 -6.97
CA ASP A 26 -4.09 14.97 -5.81
C ASP A 26 -4.83 14.54 -4.54
N VAL A 27 -4.07 14.30 -3.48
CA VAL A 27 -4.60 14.12 -2.14
C VAL A 27 -4.66 15.49 -1.47
N ILE A 28 -5.87 15.94 -1.17
CA ILE A 28 -6.13 17.27 -0.62
C ILE A 28 -6.21 17.20 0.90
N ASN A 29 -5.49 18.10 1.58
CA ASN A 29 -5.64 18.29 3.02
C ASN A 29 -6.98 18.97 3.32
N PRO A 30 -7.91 18.32 4.06
CA PRO A 30 -9.22 18.90 4.33
C PRO A 30 -9.18 20.13 5.25
N ALA A 31 -8.07 20.39 5.95
CA ALA A 31 -7.92 21.55 6.84
C ALA A 31 -7.41 22.81 6.12
N THR A 32 -6.67 22.66 5.01
CA THR A 32 -6.04 23.77 4.28
C THR A 32 -6.49 23.90 2.83
N GLU A 33 -7.19 22.89 2.31
CA GLU A 33 -7.57 22.77 0.89
C GLU A 33 -6.38 22.68 -0.08
N GLU A 34 -5.16 22.46 0.44
CA GLU A 34 -3.95 22.33 -0.36
C GLU A 34 -3.62 20.86 -0.65
N ALA A 35 -3.00 20.60 -1.81
CA ALA A 35 -2.52 19.27 -2.17
C ALA A 35 -1.28 18.87 -1.36
N ILE A 36 -1.31 17.71 -0.70
CA ILE A 36 -0.19 17.19 0.12
C ILE A 36 0.68 16.18 -0.62
N CYS A 37 0.11 15.46 -1.58
CA CYS A 37 0.82 14.57 -2.48
C CYS A 37 -0.05 14.22 -3.69
N ARG A 38 0.56 13.50 -4.63
CA ARG A 38 -0.11 12.96 -5.81
C ARG A 38 0.02 11.44 -5.81
N ILE A 39 -1.08 10.73 -6.03
CA ILE A 39 -1.13 9.27 -6.06
C ILE A 39 -1.60 8.75 -7.42
N ASP A 40 -1.22 7.53 -7.76
CA ASP A 40 -1.69 6.83 -8.95
C ASP A 40 -3.19 6.60 -8.88
N TYR A 41 -3.88 6.90 -9.99
CA TYR A 41 -5.30 6.67 -10.12
C TYR A 41 -5.54 5.26 -10.69
N CYS A 42 -5.86 4.33 -9.79
CA CYS A 42 -6.08 2.93 -10.12
C CYS A 42 -7.31 2.76 -11.02
N ASP A 43 -7.15 2.02 -12.12
CA ASP A 43 -8.24 1.68 -13.03
C ASP A 43 -8.58 0.18 -13.03
N ARG A 44 -9.40 -0.24 -14.00
CA ARG A 44 -9.79 -1.65 -14.16
C ARG A 44 -8.59 -2.56 -14.39
N SER A 45 -7.63 -2.15 -15.21
CA SER A 45 -6.48 -2.99 -15.58
C SER A 45 -5.54 -3.20 -14.40
N ASP A 46 -5.30 -2.15 -13.61
CA ASP A 46 -4.56 -2.25 -12.35
C ASP A 46 -5.26 -3.18 -11.35
N THR A 47 -6.59 -3.09 -11.27
CA THR A 47 -7.40 -3.97 -10.41
C THR A 47 -7.31 -5.43 -10.85
N GLU A 48 -7.40 -5.70 -12.15
CA GLU A 48 -7.26 -7.06 -12.72
C GLU A 48 -5.87 -7.64 -12.43
N ARG A 49 -4.80 -6.86 -12.62
CA ARG A 49 -3.43 -7.26 -12.24
C ARG A 49 -3.30 -7.59 -10.76
N ALA A 50 -3.89 -6.77 -9.89
CA ALA A 50 -3.86 -7.00 -8.45
C ALA A 50 -4.62 -8.29 -8.06
N VAL A 51 -5.77 -8.54 -8.69
CA VAL A 51 -6.56 -9.76 -8.49
C VAL A 51 -5.79 -11.00 -8.96
N ASP A 52 -5.18 -10.95 -10.14
CA ASP A 52 -4.40 -12.06 -10.69
C ASP A 52 -3.19 -12.39 -9.82
N ALA A 53 -2.45 -11.38 -9.35
CA ALA A 53 -1.35 -11.56 -8.41
C ALA A 53 -1.81 -12.18 -7.08
N ALA A 54 -2.92 -11.69 -6.53
CA ALA A 54 -3.50 -12.24 -5.30
C ALA A 54 -3.98 -13.68 -5.49
N ALA A 55 -4.59 -14.00 -6.64
CA ALA A 55 -5.01 -15.35 -6.98
C ALA A 55 -3.82 -16.31 -7.10
N GLY A 56 -2.71 -15.87 -7.73
CA GLY A 56 -1.46 -16.62 -7.81
C GLY A 56 -0.83 -16.92 -6.44
N ALA A 57 -0.88 -15.95 -5.52
CA ALA A 57 -0.35 -16.11 -4.16
C ALA A 57 -1.29 -16.88 -3.21
N ALA A 58 -2.57 -17.01 -3.54
CA ALA A 58 -3.61 -17.50 -2.63
C ALA A 58 -3.33 -18.92 -2.13
N ALA A 59 -2.88 -19.83 -2.99
CA ALA A 59 -2.61 -21.22 -2.60
C ALA A 59 -1.49 -21.31 -1.56
N THR A 60 -0.38 -20.61 -1.81
CA THR A 60 0.78 -20.58 -0.91
C THR A 60 0.43 -19.95 0.43
N TRP A 61 -0.29 -18.83 0.43
CA TRP A 61 -0.71 -18.16 1.66
C TRP A 61 -1.69 -19.01 2.48
N ARG A 62 -2.63 -19.69 1.83
CA ARG A 62 -3.61 -20.57 2.49
C ARG A 62 -2.97 -21.83 3.09
N ALA A 63 -1.88 -22.32 2.51
CA ALA A 63 -1.15 -23.47 3.02
C ALA A 63 -0.42 -23.19 4.35
N LEU A 64 -0.19 -21.92 4.69
CA LEU A 64 0.50 -21.54 5.93
C LEU A 64 -0.35 -21.86 7.17
N THR A 65 0.29 -22.46 8.16
CA THR A 65 -0.26 -22.65 9.50
C THR A 65 -0.54 -21.30 10.18
N PRO A 66 -1.38 -21.27 11.22
CA PRO A 66 -1.57 -20.05 12.01
C PRO A 66 -0.27 -19.46 12.56
N TYR A 67 0.68 -20.30 12.98
CA TYR A 67 1.97 -19.87 13.52
C TYR A 67 2.86 -19.22 12.46
N GLU A 68 2.92 -19.79 11.26
CA GLU A 68 3.68 -19.19 10.14
C GLU A 68 3.09 -17.84 9.71
N ARG A 69 1.76 -17.69 9.75
CA ARG A 69 1.08 -16.41 9.47
C ARG A 69 1.28 -15.37 10.57
N GLU A 70 1.42 -15.79 11.82
CA GLU A 70 1.66 -14.89 12.95
C GLU A 70 2.96 -14.10 12.80
N ILE A 71 4.01 -14.71 12.26
CA ILE A 71 5.34 -14.10 12.11
C ILE A 71 5.27 -12.79 11.30
N PRO A 72 4.81 -12.76 10.04
CA PRO A 72 4.73 -11.50 9.28
C PRO A 72 3.72 -10.52 9.89
N LEU A 73 2.59 -10.99 10.42
CA LEU A 73 1.58 -10.12 11.03
C LEU A 73 2.11 -9.38 12.27
N ARG A 74 2.85 -10.07 13.14
CA ARG A 74 3.52 -9.44 14.29
C ARG A 74 4.58 -8.46 13.84
N LYS A 75 5.32 -8.77 12.78
CA LYS A 75 6.32 -7.86 12.25
C LYS A 75 5.68 -6.57 11.73
N VAL A 76 4.56 -6.65 11.00
CA VAL A 76 3.80 -5.46 10.58
C VAL A 76 3.34 -4.64 11.79
N ALA A 77 2.76 -5.30 12.80
CA ALA A 77 2.30 -4.60 14.01
C ALA A 77 3.45 -3.93 14.78
N GLN A 78 4.63 -4.56 14.85
CA GLN A 78 5.83 -3.96 15.42
C GLN A 78 6.24 -2.72 14.63
N LEU A 79 6.35 -2.83 13.31
CA LEU A 79 6.77 -1.76 12.41
C LEU A 79 5.83 -0.54 12.44
N ILE A 80 4.53 -0.75 12.65
CA ILE A 80 3.57 0.34 12.83
C ILE A 80 3.82 1.06 14.16
N ARG A 81 4.02 0.32 15.26
CA ARG A 81 4.29 0.93 16.58
C ARG A 81 5.60 1.70 16.61
N GLU A 82 6.64 1.19 15.96
CA GLU A 82 7.94 1.87 15.83
C GLU A 82 7.85 3.20 15.07
N ARG A 83 6.82 3.36 14.21
CA ARG A 83 6.61 4.56 13.36
C ARG A 83 5.34 5.33 13.74
N VAL A 84 4.85 5.18 14.97
CA VAL A 84 3.55 5.75 15.38
C VAL A 84 3.50 7.26 15.17
N ASP A 85 4.58 7.97 15.46
CA ASP A 85 4.66 9.42 15.30
C ASP A 85 4.58 9.85 13.81
N GLU A 86 5.10 9.02 12.90
CA GLU A 86 5.02 9.26 11.45
C GLU A 86 3.65 8.90 10.86
N VAL A 87 2.94 7.93 11.47
CA VAL A 87 1.64 7.42 10.98
C VAL A 87 0.47 8.25 11.52
N ALA A 88 0.57 8.76 12.74
CA ALA A 88 -0.50 9.52 13.40
C ALA A 88 -0.45 11.04 13.15
N GLY A 89 0.71 11.56 12.72
CA GLY A 89 0.93 12.97 12.39
C GLY A 89 0.53 13.30 10.97
#